data_AF-A0A078G7H6-F1
#
_entry.id   AF-A0A078G7H6-F1
#
_cell.length_a   1.000
_cell.length_b   1.000
_cell.length_c   1.000
_cell.angle_alpha   90.00
_cell.angle_beta   90.00
_cell.angle_gamma   90.00
#
_symmetry.space_group_name_H-M   'P 1'
#
loop_
_entity.id
_entity.type
_entity.pdbx_description
1 polymer ?
#
loop_
_entity_poly.entity_id
_entity_poly.type
_entity_poly.pdbx_seq_one_letter_code
_entity_poly.pdbx_strand_id
1 'polypeptide(L)'
;MASSSTLLAHSCIHHVFPSFHGEDVRKNFLSHIVKEFKSKGIDLFIDNNIERSKSIGPELIEAIRGSRIAIVFLSKNYASSTWCLNELVEIIKVWSNSDITFL
;
A
#
# COMPACT_ATOMS: atom_id res chain seq x y z
N MET A 1 -21.80 5.35 34.37
CA MET A 1 -21.98 4.48 33.19
C MET A 1 -21.90 5.33 31.94
N ALA A 2 -20.78 5.22 31.24
CA ALA A 2 -20.60 5.43 29.80
C ALA A 2 -19.09 5.35 29.56
N SER A 3 -18.56 4.12 29.50
CA SER A 3 -17.20 3.92 28.98
C SER A 3 -17.27 4.25 27.50
N SER A 4 -16.72 5.41 27.13
CA SER A 4 -16.49 5.74 25.73
C SER A 4 -15.39 4.82 25.23
N SER A 5 -15.77 3.68 24.68
CA SER A 5 -14.90 2.87 23.85
C SER A 5 -14.78 3.56 22.49
N THR A 6 -14.02 4.66 22.45
CA THR A 6 -13.29 4.98 21.24
C THR A 6 -12.31 3.83 21.09
N LEU A 7 -12.74 2.80 20.35
CA LEU A 7 -11.85 1.81 19.77
C LEU A 7 -10.63 2.60 19.31
N LEU A 8 -9.48 2.30 19.89
CA LEU A 8 -8.21 2.77 19.37
C LEU A 8 -8.25 2.37 17.90
N ALA A 9 -8.63 3.31 17.03
CA ALA A 9 -8.36 3.19 15.63
C ALA A 9 -6.85 2.96 15.65
N HIS A 10 -6.42 1.73 15.36
CA HIS A 10 -5.05 1.52 14.90
C HIS A 10 -4.81 2.69 13.97
N SER A 11 -3.89 3.57 14.36
CA SER A 11 -3.70 4.86 13.74
C SER A 11 -3.26 4.59 12.31
N CYS A 12 -4.25 4.46 11.41
CA CYS A 12 -4.01 4.12 10.02
C CYS A 12 -3.19 5.27 9.47
N ILE A 13 -1.92 4.98 9.20
CA ILE A 13 -0.97 5.97 8.72
C ILE A 13 -1.41 6.45 7.33
N HIS A 14 -1.97 5.52 6.53
CA HIS A 14 -2.55 5.78 5.21
C HIS A 14 -3.85 4.99 5.02
N HIS A 15 -4.70 5.42 4.09
CA HIS A 15 -5.90 4.65 3.74
C HIS A 15 -5.57 3.49 2.80
N VAL A 16 -4.66 3.74 1.84
CA VAL A 16 -4.35 2.83 0.74
C VAL A 16 -2.83 2.66 0.60
N PHE A 17 -2.38 1.40 0.49
CA PHE A 17 -1.03 1.03 0.10
C PHE A 17 -1.00 0.63 -1.38
N PRO A 18 -0.38 1.40 -2.28
CA PRO A 18 -0.20 1.00 -3.67
C PRO A 18 1.09 0.19 -3.88
N SER A 19 0.98 -1.02 -4.44
CA SER A 19 2.14 -1.79 -4.94
C SER A 19 2.16 -1.79 -6.47
N PHE A 20 3.29 -1.40 -7.06
CA PHE A 20 3.41 -1.23 -8.51
C PHE A 20 4.86 -1.26 -9.01
N HIS A 21 5.03 -1.65 -10.28
CA HIS A 21 6.28 -1.45 -10.99
C HIS A 21 6.44 0.04 -11.32
N GLY A 22 7.48 0.68 -10.77
CA GLY A 22 7.65 2.13 -10.84
C GLY A 22 7.75 2.65 -12.27
N GLU A 23 8.52 1.96 -13.12
CA GLU A 23 8.72 2.38 -14.51
C GLU A 23 7.46 2.22 -15.37
N ASP A 24 6.62 1.24 -15.07
CA ASP A 24 5.41 0.95 -15.87
C ASP A 24 4.26 1.89 -15.50
N VAL A 25 4.08 2.20 -14.21
CA VAL A 25 2.80 2.76 -13.69
C VAL A 25 2.94 4.20 -13.16
N ARG A 26 4.11 4.59 -12.63
CA ARG A 26 4.25 5.82 -11.81
C ARG A 26 3.85 7.10 -12.52
N LYS A 27 4.36 7.34 -13.73
CA LYS A 27 4.18 8.62 -14.44
C LYS A 27 2.79 8.80 -15.04
N ASN A 28 2.16 7.69 -15.45
CA ASN A 28 0.91 7.74 -16.20
C ASN A 28 -0.26 7.38 -15.28
N PHE A 29 -0.54 6.10 -15.11
CA PHE A 29 -1.76 5.64 -14.45
C PHE A 29 -1.84 6.03 -12.97
N LEU A 30 -0.75 5.86 -12.22
CA LEU A 30 -0.77 6.13 -10.77
C LEU A 30 -0.94 7.62 -10.47
N SER A 31 -0.40 8.52 -11.29
CA SER A 31 -0.51 9.97 -11.06
C SER A 31 -1.97 10.44 -11.13
N HIS A 32 -2.76 9.88 -12.05
CA HIS A 32 -4.20 10.13 -12.14
C HIS A 32 -4.96 9.60 -10.92
N ILE A 33 -4.64 8.38 -10.47
CA ILE A 33 -5.27 7.77 -9.28
C ILE A 33 -4.99 8.59 -8.03
N VAL A 34 -3.72 8.96 -7.82
CA VAL A 34 -3.31 9.78 -6.67
C VAL A 34 -4.06 11.11 -6.67
N LYS A 35 -4.19 11.76 -7.83
CA LYS A 35 -4.95 13.02 -7.96
C LYS A 35 -6.42 12.83 -7.57
N GLU A 36 -7.07 11.80 -8.11
CA GLU A 36 -8.49 11.53 -7.88
C GLU A 36 -8.77 11.15 -6.42
N PHE A 37 -7.95 10.29 -5.84
CA PHE A 37 -8.10 9.86 -4.45
C PHE A 37 -7.89 11.01 -3.48
N LYS A 38 -6.86 11.84 -3.70
CA LYS A 38 -6.67 13.07 -2.92
C LYS A 38 -7.86 14.01 -3.00
N SER A 39 -8.48 14.16 -4.18
CA SER A 39 -9.68 14.98 -4.35
C SER A 39 -10.87 14.49 -3.52
N LYS A 40 -10.88 13.19 -3.18
CA LYS A 40 -11.90 12.52 -2.36
C LYS A 40 -11.49 12.37 -0.89
N GLY A 41 -10.36 12.94 -0.46
CA GLY A 41 -9.85 12.79 0.90
C GLY A 41 -9.29 11.40 1.22
N ILE A 42 -9.01 10.57 0.20
CA ILE A 42 -8.39 9.26 0.36
C ILE A 42 -6.88 9.43 0.24
N ASP A 43 -6.19 9.20 1.36
CA ASP A 43 -4.73 9.26 1.43
C ASP A 43 -4.07 7.94 1.03
N LEU A 44 -3.15 8.00 0.08
CA LEU A 44 -2.32 6.85 -0.31
C LEU A 44 -0.92 7.01 0.26
N PHE A 45 -0.30 5.90 0.63
CA PHE A 45 1.13 5.85 0.81
C PHE A 45 1.82 6.14 -0.54
N ILE A 46 2.61 7.21 -0.61
CA ILE A 46 3.35 7.56 -1.83
C ILE A 46 4.84 7.33 -1.58
N ASP A 47 5.34 6.20 -2.08
CA ASP A 47 6.77 5.91 -2.17
C ASP A 47 7.43 6.77 -3.27
N ASN A 48 7.69 8.03 -2.94
CA ASN A 48 8.36 8.97 -3.84
C ASN A 48 9.90 8.94 -3.71
N ASN A 49 10.46 8.34 -2.66
CA ASN A 49 11.90 8.49 -2.33
C ASN A 49 12.51 7.32 -1.54
N ILE A 50 11.83 6.18 -1.34
CA ILE A 50 12.49 5.06 -0.67
C ILE A 50 13.49 4.47 -1.66
N GLU A 51 14.78 4.47 -1.28
CA GLU A 51 15.79 3.72 -2.00
C GLU A 51 15.36 2.25 -2.03
N ARG A 52 14.94 1.80 -3.22
CA ARG A 52 14.54 0.42 -3.46
C ARG A 52 15.78 -0.47 -3.36
N SER A 53 16.15 -0.81 -2.14
CA SER A 53 17.25 -1.72 -1.81
C SER A 53 16.85 -3.18 -2.11
N LYS A 54 17.69 -4.16 -1.81
CA LYS A 54 17.32 -5.58 -1.99
C LYS A 54 16.28 -6.06 -0.98
N SER A 55 16.12 -5.37 0.16
CA SER A 55 15.21 -5.74 1.25
C SER A 55 14.18 -4.65 1.50
N ILE A 56 12.94 -5.07 1.77
CA ILE A 56 11.88 -4.20 2.24
C ILE A 56 12.30 -3.55 3.56
N GLY A 57 12.33 -2.23 3.59
CA GLY A 57 12.63 -1.47 4.81
C GLY A 57 11.48 -1.53 5.83
N PRO A 58 11.76 -1.32 7.12
CA PRO A 58 10.74 -1.35 8.18
C PRO A 58 9.60 -0.35 7.93
N GLU A 59 9.89 0.80 7.35
CA GLU A 59 8.89 1.82 6.98
C GLU A 59 7.83 1.27 6.03
N LEU A 60 8.23 0.44 5.06
CA LEU A 60 7.30 -0.13 4.09
C LEU A 60 6.41 -1.21 4.72
N ILE A 61 6.95 -2.01 5.64
CA ILE A 61 6.17 -3.00 6.40
C ILE A 61 5.12 -2.29 7.26
N GLU A 62 5.51 -1.22 7.95
CA GLU A 62 4.58 -0.41 8.75
C GLU A 62 3.53 0.29 7.88
N ALA A 63 3.89 0.75 6.68
CA ALA A 63 2.93 1.30 5.72
C ALA A 63 1.91 0.25 5.24
N ILE A 64 2.34 -0.98 4.96
CA ILE A 64 1.46 -2.10 4.58
C ILE A 64 0.51 -2.44 5.74
N ARG A 65 1.03 -2.57 6.96
CA ARG A 65 0.24 -2.90 8.16
C ARG A 65 -0.69 -1.79 8.59
N GLY A 66 -0.27 -0.54 8.42
CA GLY A 66 -1.04 0.66 8.77
C GLY A 66 -2.11 1.01 7.74
N SER A 67 -2.12 0.38 6.56
CA SER A 67 -3.09 0.64 5.50
C SER A 67 -4.31 -0.26 5.58
N ARG A 68 -5.48 0.28 5.21
CA ARG A 68 -6.75 -0.47 5.20
C ARG A 68 -6.97 -1.23 3.89
N ILE A 69 -6.47 -0.66 2.81
CA ILE A 69 -6.64 -1.18 1.44
C ILE A 69 -5.23 -1.30 0.83
N ALA A 70 -4.97 -2.36 0.07
CA ALA A 70 -3.77 -2.55 -0.71
C ALA A 70 -4.22 -2.73 -2.15
N ILE A 71 -3.66 -1.93 -3.06
CA ILE A 71 -3.97 -1.99 -4.49
C ILE A 71 -2.71 -2.45 -5.20
N VAL A 72 -2.79 -3.58 -5.90
CA VAL A 72 -1.67 -4.17 -6.64
C VAL A 72 -1.85 -3.90 -8.13
N PHE A 73 -1.02 -3.01 -8.68
CA PHE A 73 -1.03 -2.67 -10.11
C PHE A 73 -0.16 -3.64 -10.90
N LEU A 74 -0.76 -4.76 -11.31
CA LEU A 74 -0.10 -5.74 -12.17
C LEU A 74 0.19 -5.13 -13.55
N SER A 75 1.44 -5.18 -13.95
CA SER A 75 1.97 -4.60 -15.18
C SER A 75 2.99 -5.55 -15.80
N LYS A 76 3.39 -5.31 -17.06
CA LYS A 76 4.24 -6.22 -17.83
C LYS A 76 5.51 -6.60 -17.09
N ASN A 77 6.13 -5.66 -16.39
CA ASN A 77 7.41 -5.88 -15.71
C ASN A 77 7.26 -6.07 -14.19
N TYR A 78 6.04 -6.12 -13.64
CA TYR A 78 5.83 -6.28 -12.19
C TYR A 78 6.57 -7.50 -11.62
N ALA A 79 6.39 -8.67 -12.22
CA ALA A 79 7.02 -9.92 -11.77
C ALA A 79 8.54 -9.97 -12.03
N SER A 80 9.09 -9.05 -12.83
CA SER A 80 10.55 -8.95 -13.04
C SER A 80 11.25 -8.19 -11.91
N SER A 81 10.50 -7.46 -11.08
CA SER A 81 11.05 -6.72 -9.95
C SER A 81 10.95 -7.53 -8.67
N THR A 82 12.10 -7.94 -8.13
CA THR A 82 12.18 -8.59 -6.81
C THR A 82 11.56 -7.71 -5.72
N TRP A 83 11.66 -6.39 -5.87
CA TRP A 83 11.01 -5.44 -4.96
C TRP A 83 9.49 -5.58 -4.98
N CYS A 84 8.86 -5.54 -6.15
CA CYS A 84 7.42 -5.72 -6.29
C CYS A 84 6.95 -7.08 -5.75
N LEU A 85 7.70 -8.15 -6.00
CA LEU A 85 7.36 -9.48 -5.47
C LEU A 85 7.48 -9.56 -3.95
N ASN A 86 8.49 -8.92 -3.36
CA ASN A 86 8.62 -8.85 -1.91
C ASN A 86 7.44 -8.07 -1.31
N GLU A 87 7.02 -6.96 -1.94
CA GLU A 87 5.86 -6.17 -1.48
C GLU A 87 4.60 -7.04 -1.49
N LEU A 88 4.37 -7.78 -2.58
CA LEU A 88 3.24 -8.69 -2.72
C LEU A 88 3.24 -9.78 -1.64
N VAL A 89 4.39 -10.38 -1.36
CA VAL A 89 4.53 -11.38 -0.29
C VAL A 89 4.20 -10.79 1.07
N GLU A 90 4.64 -9.57 1.38
CA GLU A 90 4.34 -8.94 2.66
C GLU A 90 2.87 -8.56 2.78
N ILE A 91 2.25 -8.01 1.73
CA ILE A 91 0.80 -7.77 1.67
C ILE A 91 0.04 -9.06 1.98
N ILE A 92 0.37 -10.15 1.28
CA ILE A 92 -0.27 -11.45 1.51
C ILE A 92 -0.05 -11.94 2.94
N LYS A 93 1.16 -11.82 3.51
CA LYS A 93 1.43 -12.26 4.88
C LYS A 93 0.63 -11.49 5.93
N VAL A 94 0.58 -10.16 5.82
CA VAL A 94 -0.14 -9.33 6.79
C VAL A 94 -1.64 -9.63 6.70
N TRP A 95 -2.15 -9.85 5.49
CA TRP A 95 -3.58 -9.94 5.26
C TRP A 95 -4.12 -11.36 5.17
N SER A 96 -3.28 -12.40 5.05
CA SER A 96 -3.73 -13.80 5.02
C SER A 96 -4.43 -14.23 6.33
N ASN A 97 -4.36 -13.43 7.40
CA ASN A 97 -5.10 -13.63 8.65
C ASN A 97 -6.37 -12.77 8.75
N SER A 98 -6.74 -12.04 7.70
CA SER A 98 -7.88 -11.11 7.69
C SER A 98 -8.57 -11.20 6.33
N ASP A 99 -9.79 -11.72 6.27
CA ASP A 99 -10.57 -12.00 5.06
C ASP A 99 -10.31 -11.02 3.90
N ILE A 100 -9.44 -11.41 2.95
CA ILE A 100 -9.06 -10.56 1.82
C ILE A 100 -10.11 -10.65 0.73
N THR A 101 -10.69 -9.52 0.35
CA THR A 101 -11.37 -9.37 -0.95
C THR A 101 -10.39 -8.76 -1.94
N PHE A 102 -9.96 -9.54 -2.94
CA PHE A 102 -9.25 -9.00 -4.10
C PHE A 102 -10.29 -8.40 -5.05
N LEU A 103 -10.20 -7.11 -5.32
CA LEU A 103 -10.97 -6.41 -6.37
C LEU A 103 -10.21 -6.40 -7.69
#